data_AF-A0A936WEK2-F1
#
_entry.id   AF-A0A936WEK2-F1
#
_cell.length_a   1.000
_cell.length_b   1.000
_cell.length_c   1.000
_cell.angle_alpha   90.00
_cell.angle_beta   90.00
_cell.angle_gamma   90.00
#
_symmetry.space_group_name_H-M   'P 1'
#
loop_
_entity.id
_entity.type
_entity.pdbx_description
1 polymer ?
#
loop_
_entity_poly.entity_id
_entity_poly.type
_entity_poly.pdbx_seq_one_letter_code
_entity_poly.pdbx_strand_id
1 'polypeptide(L)'
;MWGNIATGVGFDAAVEFAPDWRTLDSFLFRSPMFLQAIKWGLLPPLYQQQSITTYERLVRRMLAKPDVPYVRFRCATPGFDNSARRTEKGAAVYVGSTPERYGQWLSSLVQKTVARRAGDERIVFINAWNEWGEGNHLEPDRRFGLGFLKATFQALAILPVPSVADSKSLIQPRLRKLRCGSNVIGS
;
A
#
# COMPACT_ATOMS: atom_id res chain seq x y z
N MET A 1 -4.50 18.40 -18.54
CA MET A 1 -5.52 19.10 -17.73
C MET A 1 -6.45 18.05 -17.12
N TRP A 2 -5.98 17.29 -16.12
CA TRP A 2 -6.81 16.32 -15.39
C TRP A 2 -7.01 16.88 -13.98
N GLY A 3 -8.05 17.68 -13.82
CA GLY A 3 -8.48 18.17 -12.52
C GLY A 3 -8.95 16.99 -11.67
N ASN A 4 -8.33 16.86 -10.50
CA ASN A 4 -8.97 16.55 -9.23
C ASN A 4 -10.11 15.51 -9.30
N ILE A 5 -9.84 14.28 -9.74
CA ILE A 5 -10.86 13.22 -9.89
C ILE A 5 -11.64 13.05 -8.57
N ALA A 6 -10.97 13.02 -7.42
CA ALA A 6 -11.63 12.87 -6.12
C ALA A 6 -12.65 14.00 -5.86
N THR A 7 -12.25 15.26 -5.98
CA THR A 7 -13.16 16.39 -5.72
C THR A 7 -14.18 16.58 -6.84
N GLY A 8 -13.86 16.15 -8.06
CA GLY A 8 -14.75 16.16 -9.22
C GLY A 8 -15.94 15.21 -9.09
N VAL A 9 -15.82 14.13 -8.29
CA VAL A 9 -16.94 13.23 -7.95
C VAL A 9 -17.52 13.48 -6.54
N GLY A 10 -17.08 14.54 -5.85
CA GLY A 10 -17.59 14.93 -4.54
C GLY A 10 -16.94 14.25 -3.33
N PHE A 11 -15.78 13.59 -3.49
CA PHE A 11 -15.02 13.01 -2.37
C PHE A 11 -13.95 13.98 -1.85
N ASP A 12 -13.81 14.02 -0.53
CA ASP A 12 -12.81 14.86 0.15
C ASP A 12 -11.40 14.23 0.17
N ALA A 13 -11.32 12.91 -0.04
CA ALA A 13 -10.06 12.16 0.00
C ALA A 13 -10.08 10.93 -0.91
N ALA A 14 -8.90 10.38 -1.19
CA ALA A 14 -8.73 9.08 -1.83
C ALA A 14 -7.68 8.22 -1.11
N VAL A 15 -7.83 6.91 -1.22
CA VAL A 15 -6.85 5.93 -0.71
C VAL A 15 -6.05 5.38 -1.89
N GLU A 16 -4.72 5.32 -1.76
CA GLU A 16 -3.90 4.57 -2.71
C GLU A 16 -4.19 3.08 -2.61
N PHE A 17 -4.35 2.40 -3.74
CA PHE A 17 -4.32 0.94 -3.76
C PHE A 17 -2.89 0.46 -4.04
N ALA A 18 -2.44 -0.54 -3.28
CA ALA A 18 -1.11 -1.13 -3.38
C ALA A 18 -1.24 -2.67 -3.55
N PRO A 19 -0.70 -3.28 -4.61
CA PRO A 19 0.03 -2.65 -5.71
C PRO A 19 -0.88 -1.86 -6.66
N ASP A 20 -0.33 -0.84 -7.33
CA ASP A 20 -1.08 -0.09 -8.35
C ASP A 20 -0.90 -0.74 -9.72
N TRP A 21 -1.99 -1.22 -10.29
CA TRP A 21 -2.03 -1.90 -11.60
C TRP A 21 -1.46 -1.07 -12.75
N ARG A 22 -1.50 0.26 -12.67
CA ARG A 22 -0.92 1.15 -13.68
C ARG A 22 0.61 1.19 -13.62
N THR A 23 1.16 0.76 -12.49
CA THR A 23 2.61 0.67 -12.26
C THR A 23 3.15 -0.73 -12.48
N LEU A 24 2.31 -1.66 -12.94
CA LEU A 24 2.72 -3.01 -13.27
C LEU A 24 3.57 -3.00 -14.54
N ASP A 25 4.71 -3.63 -14.44
CA ASP A 25 5.60 -3.87 -15.56
C ASP A 25 6.02 -5.34 -15.55
N SER A 26 6.22 -5.88 -16.74
CA SER A 26 6.85 -7.19 -16.90
C SER A 26 8.32 -6.95 -17.20
N PHE A 27 9.20 -7.16 -16.22
CA PHE A 27 10.63 -6.96 -16.42
C PHE A 27 11.43 -8.25 -16.36
N LEU A 28 11.05 -9.16 -15.47
CA LEU A 28 11.74 -10.43 -15.35
C LEU A 28 11.35 -11.37 -16.49
N PHE A 29 12.29 -12.23 -16.90
CA PHE A 29 12.10 -13.25 -17.94
C PHE A 29 11.79 -12.74 -19.36
N ARG A 30 12.06 -11.45 -19.65
CA ARG A 30 11.88 -10.82 -20.96
C ARG A 30 13.18 -10.61 -21.75
N SER A 31 14.35 -10.96 -21.20
CA SER A 31 15.63 -10.80 -21.90
C SER A 31 15.82 -11.88 -22.98
N PRO A 32 16.61 -11.63 -24.04
CA PRO A 32 16.83 -12.63 -25.11
C PRO A 32 17.33 -13.98 -24.58
N MET A 33 18.18 -13.98 -23.56
CA MET A 33 18.66 -15.19 -22.89
C MET A 33 17.51 -16.02 -22.31
N PHE A 34 16.57 -15.38 -21.60
CA PHE A 34 15.40 -16.06 -21.04
C PHE A 34 14.45 -16.57 -22.12
N LEU A 35 14.27 -15.81 -23.20
CA LEU A 35 13.46 -16.26 -24.33
C LEU A 35 14.04 -17.52 -24.99
N GLN A 36 15.37 -17.60 -25.14
CA GLN A 36 16.03 -18.78 -25.66
C GLN A 36 15.93 -19.98 -24.70
N ALA A 37 16.12 -19.76 -23.40
CA ALA A 37 15.95 -20.81 -22.40
C ALA A 37 14.53 -21.42 -22.42
N ILE A 38 13.50 -20.59 -22.58
CA ILE A 38 12.11 -21.05 -22.74
C ILE A 38 11.93 -21.82 -24.06
N LYS A 39 12.51 -21.32 -25.17
CA LYS A 39 12.46 -22.00 -26.46
C LYS A 39 13.11 -23.39 -26.41
N TRP A 40 14.18 -23.55 -25.63
CA TRP A 40 14.86 -24.83 -25.42
C TRP A 40 14.23 -25.72 -24.34
N GLY A 41 13.11 -25.30 -23.74
CA GLY A 41 12.41 -26.08 -22.70
C GLY A 41 13.12 -26.11 -21.35
N LEU A 42 14.13 -25.25 -21.13
CA LEU A 42 14.83 -25.13 -19.84
C LEU A 42 14.04 -24.32 -18.81
N LEU A 43 13.06 -23.52 -19.28
CA LEU A 43 12.16 -22.75 -18.43
C LEU A 43 10.71 -22.90 -18.89
N PRO A 44 9.75 -22.97 -17.95
CA PRO A 44 8.32 -22.97 -18.25
C PRO A 44 7.89 -21.76 -19.10
N PRO A 45 7.04 -21.95 -20.12
CA PRO A 45 6.45 -20.85 -20.90
C PRO A 45 5.65 -19.85 -20.05
N LEU A 46 5.16 -20.29 -18.89
CA LEU A 46 4.40 -19.49 -17.94
C LEU A 46 5.14 -18.19 -17.56
N TYR A 47 6.48 -18.21 -17.48
CA TYR A 47 7.27 -17.02 -17.17
C TYR A 47 7.11 -15.87 -18.17
N GLN A 48 6.72 -16.14 -19.43
CA GLN A 48 6.39 -15.11 -20.43
C GLN A 48 4.91 -14.70 -20.40
N GLN A 49 4.04 -15.54 -19.84
CA GLN A 49 2.59 -15.32 -19.79
C GLN A 49 2.15 -14.53 -18.55
N GLN A 50 3.01 -14.46 -17.54
CA GLN A 50 2.78 -13.70 -16.31
C GLN A 50 3.55 -12.37 -16.31
N SER A 51 3.05 -11.43 -15.51
CA SER A 51 3.73 -10.16 -15.22
C SER A 51 4.53 -10.30 -13.94
N ILE A 52 5.83 -10.60 -14.09
CA ILE A 52 6.73 -10.84 -12.97
C ILE A 52 7.72 -9.69 -12.85
N THR A 53 7.79 -9.10 -11.65
CA THR A 53 8.69 -7.99 -11.33
C THR A 53 9.15 -8.08 -9.88
N THR A 54 10.08 -7.21 -9.46
CA THR A 54 10.60 -7.25 -8.09
C THR A 54 9.78 -6.38 -7.15
N TYR A 55 9.67 -6.82 -5.90
CA TYR A 55 9.03 -6.06 -4.83
C TYR A 55 9.71 -4.70 -4.60
N GLU A 56 11.04 -4.62 -4.73
CA GLU A 56 11.76 -3.35 -4.64
C GLU A 56 11.29 -2.33 -5.70
N ARG A 57 11.02 -2.80 -6.92
CA ARG A 57 10.57 -1.95 -8.02
C ARG A 57 9.14 -1.47 -7.80
N LEU A 58 8.27 -2.30 -7.23
CA LEU A 58 6.95 -1.89 -6.73
C LEU A 58 7.09 -0.74 -5.72
N VAL A 59 7.87 -0.96 -4.66
CA VAL A 59 8.11 0.01 -3.59
C VAL A 59 8.61 1.34 -4.16
N ARG A 60 9.63 1.29 -5.03
CA ARG A 60 10.22 2.47 -5.66
C ARG A 60 9.18 3.26 -6.45
N ARG A 61 8.35 2.59 -7.25
CA ARG A 61 7.30 3.24 -8.05
C ARG A 61 6.20 3.85 -7.20
N MET A 62 5.74 3.12 -6.18
CA MET A 62 4.72 3.61 -5.25
C MET A 62 5.22 4.86 -4.49
N LEU A 63 6.48 4.85 -4.04
CA LEU A 63 7.09 5.99 -3.35
C LEU A 63 7.34 7.19 -4.27
N ALA A 64 7.52 6.97 -5.58
CA ALA A 64 7.77 8.00 -6.58
C ALA A 64 6.49 8.67 -7.12
N LYS A 65 5.28 8.21 -6.73
CA LYS A 65 4.02 8.82 -7.17
C LYS A 65 3.98 10.32 -6.84
N PRO A 66 3.65 11.18 -7.83
CA PRO A 66 3.62 12.62 -7.63
C PRO A 66 2.57 12.99 -6.60
N ASP A 67 2.76 14.14 -5.95
CA ASP A 67 1.77 14.70 -5.04
C ASP A 67 0.53 15.17 -5.82
N VAL A 68 -0.60 15.18 -5.13
CA VAL A 68 -1.92 15.47 -5.70
C VAL A 68 -2.58 16.60 -4.91
N PRO A 69 -3.45 17.42 -5.52
CA PRO A 69 -4.06 18.59 -4.87
C PRO A 69 -5.20 18.24 -3.91
N TYR A 70 -5.29 16.99 -3.44
CA TYR A 70 -6.33 16.48 -2.54
C TYR A 70 -5.73 15.59 -1.46
N VAL A 71 -6.52 15.24 -0.44
CA VAL A 71 -6.08 14.30 0.60
C VAL A 71 -5.93 12.91 0.00
N ARG A 72 -4.70 12.39 0.01
CA ARG A 72 -4.40 11.03 -0.44
C ARG A 72 -3.76 10.24 0.68
N PHE A 73 -4.48 9.24 1.17
CA PHE A 73 -3.94 8.28 2.13
C PHE A 73 -3.03 7.29 1.41
N ARG A 74 -1.81 7.14 1.90
CA ARG A 74 -0.82 6.22 1.33
C ARG A 74 -1.16 4.78 1.71
N CYS A 75 -0.74 3.82 0.90
CA CYS A 75 -0.92 2.40 1.18
C CYS A 75 0.34 1.58 0.88
N ALA A 76 0.69 0.67 1.78
CA ALA A 76 1.69 -0.37 1.58
C ALA A 76 1.02 -1.74 1.42
N THR A 77 1.74 -2.70 0.86
CA THR A 77 1.33 -4.11 0.82
C THR A 77 2.48 -5.01 1.21
N PRO A 78 2.29 -6.03 2.08
CA PRO A 78 3.33 -7.01 2.40
C PRO A 78 3.93 -7.69 1.18
N GLY A 79 3.13 -8.02 0.18
CA GLY A 79 3.54 -8.76 -1.01
C GLY A 79 2.37 -8.92 -1.96
N PHE A 80 2.60 -9.47 -3.15
CA PHE A 80 1.49 -9.70 -4.07
C PHE A 80 1.85 -10.76 -5.12
N ASP A 81 1.03 -11.80 -5.20
CA ASP A 81 1.08 -12.91 -6.14
C ASP A 81 -0.33 -13.50 -6.32
N ASN A 82 -1.02 -13.13 -7.41
CA ASN A 82 -2.34 -13.67 -7.71
C ASN A 82 -2.31 -14.86 -8.70
N SER A 83 -1.16 -15.53 -8.86
CA SER A 83 -1.01 -16.66 -9.78
C SER A 83 -1.85 -17.87 -9.39
N ALA A 84 -2.15 -18.06 -8.10
CA ALA A 84 -3.08 -19.08 -7.62
C ALA A 84 -4.51 -18.91 -8.19
N ARG A 85 -4.93 -17.66 -8.43
CA ARG A 85 -6.23 -17.34 -9.05
C ARG A 85 -6.16 -17.19 -10.57
N ARG A 86 -4.95 -16.97 -11.11
CA ARG A 86 -4.68 -16.72 -12.53
C ARG A 86 -3.64 -17.72 -13.06
N THR A 87 -4.02 -18.98 -13.02
CA THR A 87 -3.14 -20.11 -13.34
C THR A 87 -2.68 -20.15 -14.80
N GLU A 88 -3.49 -19.64 -15.73
CA GLU A 88 -3.19 -19.70 -17.17
C GLU A 88 -2.34 -18.53 -17.67
N LYS A 89 -2.73 -17.28 -17.40
CA LYS A 89 -2.02 -16.07 -17.88
C LYS A 89 -2.46 -14.80 -17.16
N GLY A 90 -1.61 -13.78 -17.21
CA GLY A 90 -1.92 -12.43 -16.74
C GLY A 90 -1.95 -12.24 -15.22
N ALA A 91 -1.40 -13.18 -14.46
CA ALA A 91 -1.06 -12.99 -13.05
C ALA A 91 0.01 -11.91 -12.90
N ALA A 92 -0.09 -11.17 -11.81
CA ALA A 92 0.94 -10.27 -11.32
C ALA A 92 1.66 -10.93 -10.15
N VAL A 93 2.98 -10.97 -10.22
CA VAL A 93 3.84 -11.58 -9.21
C VAL A 93 4.98 -10.64 -8.87
N TYR A 94 5.05 -10.24 -7.61
CA TYR A 94 6.12 -9.40 -7.06
C TYR A 94 7.08 -10.25 -6.23
N VAL A 95 8.23 -10.56 -6.80
CA VAL A 95 9.23 -11.43 -6.17
C VAL A 95 10.13 -10.66 -5.22
N GLY A 96 10.59 -11.33 -4.16
CA GLY A 96 11.53 -10.76 -3.19
C GLY A 96 10.89 -9.89 -2.11
N SER A 97 9.59 -10.05 -1.85
CA SER A 97 9.02 -9.53 -0.61
C SER A 97 9.62 -10.23 0.61
N THR A 98 9.96 -9.45 1.64
CA THR A 98 10.35 -9.91 2.98
C THR A 98 9.81 -8.92 4.02
N PRO A 99 9.66 -9.34 5.30
CA PRO A 99 9.27 -8.44 6.38
C PRO A 99 10.13 -7.18 6.48
N GLU A 100 11.44 -7.28 6.27
CA GLU A 100 12.38 -6.16 6.35
C GLU A 100 12.12 -5.13 5.25
N ARG A 101 11.97 -5.58 3.99
CA ARG A 101 11.69 -4.68 2.86
C ARG A 101 10.33 -4.02 2.99
N TYR A 102 9.32 -4.77 3.46
CA TYR A 102 8.01 -4.23 3.79
C TYR A 102 8.10 -3.17 4.90
N GLY A 103 8.80 -3.44 6.00
CA GLY A 103 8.98 -2.49 7.11
C GLY A 103 9.68 -1.21 6.68
N GLN A 104 10.71 -1.30 5.82
CA GLN A 104 11.38 -0.13 5.23
C GLN A 104 10.43 0.72 4.38
N TRP A 105 9.59 0.08 3.56
CA TRP A 105 8.57 0.79 2.78
C TRP A 105 7.55 1.47 3.70
N LEU A 106 7.01 0.75 4.68
CA LEU A 106 6.02 1.29 5.61
C LEU A 106 6.60 2.47 6.41
N SER A 107 7.82 2.36 6.93
CA SER A 107 8.53 3.45 7.62
C SER A 107 8.64 4.69 6.73
N SER A 108 8.97 4.51 5.44
CA SER A 108 9.02 5.60 4.48
C SER A 108 7.65 6.27 4.28
N LEU A 109 6.56 5.50 4.26
CA LEU A 109 5.20 6.05 4.16
C LEU A 109 4.80 6.80 5.44
N VAL A 110 5.13 6.26 6.61
CA VAL A 110 4.88 6.89 7.91
C VAL A 110 5.59 8.25 7.99
N GLN A 111 6.90 8.30 7.70
CA GLN A 111 7.67 9.54 7.70
C GLN A 111 7.08 10.57 6.73
N LYS A 112 6.78 10.14 5.49
CA LYS A 112 6.18 11.01 4.47
C LYS A 112 4.81 11.54 4.89
N THR A 113 4.04 10.75 5.64
CA THR A 113 2.70 11.12 6.11
C THR A 113 2.78 12.10 7.27
N VAL A 114 3.62 11.84 8.27
CA VAL A 114 3.84 12.74 9.41
C VAL A 114 4.37 14.11 8.97
N ALA A 115 5.26 14.14 7.97
CA ALA A 115 5.81 15.38 7.43
C ALA A 115 4.78 16.21 6.63
N ARG A 116 3.72 15.59 6.09
CA ARG A 116 2.77 16.25 5.19
C ARG A 116 1.37 16.47 5.78
N ARG A 117 1.02 15.73 6.85
CA ARG A 117 -0.32 15.70 7.43
C ARG A 117 -0.27 16.00 8.92
N ALA A 118 -1.35 16.57 9.42
CA ALA A 118 -1.52 16.94 10.82
C ALA A 118 -2.73 16.22 11.42
N GLY A 119 -2.71 16.03 12.75
CA GLY A 119 -3.81 15.43 13.50
C GLY A 119 -4.24 14.07 12.95
N ASP A 120 -5.55 13.89 12.82
CA ASP A 120 -6.21 12.64 12.49
C ASP A 120 -6.04 12.23 11.01
N GLU A 121 -5.44 13.08 10.17
CA GLU A 121 -5.14 12.75 8.77
C GLU A 121 -3.85 11.93 8.61
N ARG A 122 -3.15 11.63 9.71
CA ARG A 122 -1.92 10.81 9.71
C ARG A 122 -2.23 9.33 9.61
N ILE A 123 -2.89 8.94 8.52
CA ILE A 123 -3.33 7.56 8.26
C ILE A 123 -2.51 6.98 7.10
N VAL A 124 -2.01 5.77 7.31
CA VAL A 124 -1.41 4.91 6.28
C VAL A 124 -2.16 3.59 6.28
N PHE A 125 -2.56 3.11 5.10
CA PHE A 125 -3.23 1.84 4.92
C PHE A 125 -2.23 0.71 4.66
N ILE A 126 -2.60 -0.50 5.06
CA ILE A 126 -1.90 -1.73 4.68
C ILE A 126 -2.90 -2.62 3.96
N ASN A 127 -2.60 -2.95 2.70
CA ASN A 127 -3.33 -3.92 1.92
C ASN A 127 -2.51 -5.23 1.88
N ALA A 128 -2.91 -6.34 2.49
CA ALA A 128 -4.12 -6.57 3.28
C ALA A 128 -3.77 -7.25 4.61
N TRP A 129 -4.77 -7.40 5.47
CA TRP A 129 -4.64 -8.26 6.65
C TRP A 129 -4.45 -9.73 6.23
N ASN A 130 -5.35 -10.27 5.41
CA ASN A 130 -5.44 -11.70 5.13
C ASN A 130 -5.91 -12.04 3.70
N GLU A 131 -5.35 -11.38 2.67
CA GLU A 131 -5.64 -11.72 1.27
C GLU A 131 -4.70 -12.84 0.77
N TRP A 132 -4.90 -14.02 1.33
CA TRP A 132 -4.08 -15.21 1.06
C TRP A 132 -4.11 -15.66 -0.41
N GLY A 133 -5.25 -15.45 -1.09
CA GLY A 133 -5.40 -15.83 -2.50
C GLY A 133 -4.56 -14.99 -3.45
N GLU A 134 -3.99 -13.88 -2.97
CA GLU A 134 -3.04 -13.05 -3.69
C GLU A 134 -1.68 -12.99 -3.00
N GLY A 135 -1.37 -13.91 -2.08
CA GLY A 135 -0.13 -13.92 -1.31
C GLY A 135 0.15 -12.62 -0.57
N ASN A 136 -0.91 -11.87 -0.24
CA ASN A 136 -0.87 -10.51 0.27
C ASN A 136 -1.48 -10.43 1.67
N HIS A 137 -0.70 -10.82 2.67
CA HIS A 137 -1.18 -10.95 4.04
C HIS A 137 -0.18 -10.37 5.05
N LEU A 138 -0.73 -9.67 6.04
CA LEU A 138 -0.03 -9.26 7.25
C LEU A 138 -0.18 -10.31 8.36
N GLU A 139 -1.25 -11.12 8.27
CA GLU A 139 -1.54 -12.23 9.17
C GLU A 139 -0.33 -13.17 9.33
N PRO A 140 -0.06 -13.70 10.53
CA PRO A 140 1.06 -14.59 10.73
C PRO A 140 1.00 -15.84 9.84
N ASP A 141 2.14 -16.20 9.25
CA ASP A 141 2.24 -17.37 8.38
C ASP A 141 3.33 -18.35 8.85
N ARG A 142 3.45 -19.50 8.17
CA ARG A 142 4.48 -20.50 8.51
C ARG A 142 5.89 -20.09 8.06
N ARG A 143 6.03 -19.14 7.14
CA ARG A 143 7.30 -18.78 6.49
C ARG A 143 8.07 -17.73 7.30
N PHE A 144 7.36 -16.72 7.78
CA PHE A 144 7.87 -15.55 8.47
C PHE A 144 7.28 -15.40 9.88
N GLY A 145 6.29 -16.21 10.27
CA GLY A 145 5.67 -16.14 11.59
C GLY A 145 5.07 -14.76 11.83
N LEU A 146 5.47 -14.11 12.92
CA LEU A 146 5.09 -12.73 13.24
C LEU A 146 5.90 -11.66 12.49
N GLY A 147 6.71 -12.03 11.50
CA GLY A 147 7.67 -11.14 10.84
C GLY A 147 7.07 -9.82 10.36
N PHE A 148 5.96 -9.89 9.61
CA PHE A 148 5.29 -8.68 9.10
C PHE A 148 4.67 -7.80 10.20
N LEU A 149 4.13 -8.40 11.26
CA LEU A 149 3.63 -7.66 12.42
C LEU A 149 4.76 -6.97 13.19
N LYS A 150 5.88 -7.66 13.40
CA LYS A 150 7.09 -7.09 14.02
C LYS A 150 7.65 -5.94 13.19
N ALA A 151 7.72 -6.11 11.87
CA ALA A 151 8.13 -5.04 10.95
C ALA A 151 7.18 -3.83 11.00
N THR A 152 5.87 -4.07 11.12
CA THR A 152 4.85 -3.02 11.29
C THR A 152 5.08 -2.25 12.58
N PHE A 153 5.28 -2.96 13.70
CA PHE A 153 5.57 -2.36 14.99
C PHE A 153 6.86 -1.50 14.94
N GLN A 154 7.93 -2.03 14.38
CA GLN A 154 9.20 -1.32 14.21
C GLN A 154 9.07 -0.07 13.33
N ALA A 155 8.28 -0.14 12.25
CA ALA A 155 8.03 1.01 11.38
C ALA A 155 7.29 2.16 12.10
N LEU A 156 6.47 1.85 13.11
CA LEU A 156 5.79 2.86 13.94
C LEU A 156 6.66 3.38 15.09
N ALA A 157 7.62 2.58 15.55
CA ALA A 157 8.53 2.95 16.63
C ALA A 157 9.48 4.12 16.30
N ILE A 158 9.54 4.54 15.03
CA ILE A 158 10.24 5.77 14.61
C ILE A 158 9.54 7.05 15.08
N LEU A 159 8.26 6.93 15.48
CA LEU A 159 7.49 8.05 16.00
C LEU A 159 7.78 8.24 17.49
N PRO A 160 7.89 9.48 17.98
CA PRO A 160 7.94 9.71 19.41
C PRO A 160 6.70 9.11 20.07
N VAL A 161 6.90 8.36 21.16
CA VAL A 161 5.80 7.77 21.92
C VAL A 161 4.90 8.91 22.41
N PRO A 162 3.59 8.93 22.06
CA PRO A 162 2.69 9.94 22.57
C PRO A 162 2.70 9.91 24.09
N SER A 163 2.65 11.07 24.74
CA SER A 163 2.54 11.09 26.19
C SER A 163 1.25 10.37 26.62
N VAL A 164 1.21 9.85 27.85
CA VAL A 164 0.02 9.18 28.41
C VAL A 164 -1.22 10.10 28.40
N ALA A 165 -1.05 11.42 28.29
CA ALA A 165 -2.13 12.38 28.15
C ALA A 165 -2.76 12.37 26.73
N ASP A 166 -1.96 12.13 25.69
CA ASP A 166 -2.41 12.18 24.29
C ASP A 166 -3.21 10.94 23.89
N SER A 167 -2.84 9.78 24.44
CA SER A 167 -3.47 8.47 24.16
C SER A 167 -4.91 8.36 24.69
N LYS A 168 -5.25 9.07 25.77
CA LYS A 168 -6.64 9.16 26.28
C LYS A 168 -7.56 9.95 25.34
N SER A 169 -7.02 10.85 24.52
CA SER A 169 -7.80 11.66 23.57
C SER A 169 -8.16 10.91 22.29
N LEU A 170 -7.39 9.87 21.92
CA LEU A 170 -7.57 9.09 20.69
C LEU A 170 -8.65 8.01 20.80
N ILE A 171 -9.00 7.59 22.03
CA ILE A 171 -10.02 6.55 22.28
C ILE A 171 -11.42 7.17 22.49
N GLN A 172 -11.52 8.48 22.69
CA GLN A 172 -12.81 9.16 22.77
C GLN A 172 -13.23 9.68 21.40
N PRO A 173 -14.39 9.27 20.86
CA PRO A 173 -14.94 9.91 19.67
C PRO A 173 -15.15 11.39 19.99
N ARG A 174 -14.36 12.28 19.39
CA ARG A 174 -14.67 13.71 19.40
C ARG A 174 -15.92 13.92 18.54
N LEU A 175 -17.09 13.79 19.15
CA LEU A 175 -18.34 14.29 18.59
C LEU A 175 -18.17 15.79 18.36
N ARG A 176 -17.86 16.19 17.13
CA ARG A 176 -17.97 17.59 16.72
C ARG A 176 -19.44 17.95 16.86
N LYS A 177 -19.78 18.74 17.89
CA LYS A 177 -21.07 19.43 17.95
C LYS A 177 -21.16 20.30 16.70
N LEU A 178 -21.96 19.86 15.73
CA LEU A 178 -22.47 20.71 14.68
C LEU A 178 -23.22 21.84 15.39
N ARG A 179 -22.65 23.05 15.38
CA ARG A 179 -23.40 24.25 15.77
C ARG A 179 -24.40 24.50 14.64
N CYS A 180 -25.63 24.08 14.85
CA CYS A 180 -26.75 24.59 14.07
C CYS A 180 -26.87 26.07 14.46
N GLY A 181 -26.67 26.97 13.50
CA GLY A 181 -26.83 28.40 13.72
C GLY A 181 -28.29 28.71 14.03
N SER A 182 -28.54 29.24 15.22
CA SER A 182 -29.82 29.83 15.57
C SER A 182 -29.98 31.12 14.79
N ASN A 183 -30.71 31.09 13.67
CA ASN A 183 -31.26 32.31 13.10
C ASN A 183 -32.56 32.63 13.84
N VAL A 184 -32.44 33.65 14.68
CA VAL A 184 -33.54 34.46 15.21
C VAL A 184 -34.32 35.03 14.02
N ILE A 185 -35.62 34.75 13.94
CA ILE A 185 -36.56 35.56 13.17
C ILE A 185 -37.47 36.21 14.20
N GLY A 186 -37.22 37.50 14.44
CA GLY A 186 -38.14 38.38 15.14
C GLY A 186 -38.64 39.42 14.13
N SER A 187 -39.93 39.36 13.81
CA SER A 187 -40.92 40.44 13.77
C SER A 187 -42.23 39.89 13.20
#